data_AF-A0A0D0CKR9-F1
#
_entry.id   AF-A0A0D0CKR9-F1
#
_cell.length_a   1.000
_cell.length_b   1.000
_cell.length_c   1.000
_cell.angle_alpha   90.00
_cell.angle_beta   90.00
_cell.angle_gamma   90.00
#
_symmetry.space_group_name_H-M   'P 1'
#
loop_
_entity.id
_entity.type
_entity.pdbx_description
1 polymer ?
#
loop_
_entity_poly.entity_id
_entity_poly.type
_entity_poly.pdbx_seq_one_letter_code
_entity_poly.pdbx_strand_id
1 'polypeptide(L)'
;ITVSVKDSKGGVMHGTNGKPLKMKIPMSPAWFANGTPQPLYFPEGYKKAGWFKGMAEILHEGGFDKEAKLRYECEGFNCAPGATSCCCHHFLFNQPGFFKSYFYLPASTKEADLKKNVLEALSSVPLELMQKSCQFIDVYQKGLDSKQAAWAAKNYHGHHVLLPSILWESNKAQVKATHHCDSS
;
A
#
# COMPACT_ATOMS: atom_id res chain seq x y z
N ILE A 1 3.79 -9.92 1.69
CA ILE A 1 4.46 -9.98 0.35
C ILE A 1 5.58 -11.00 0.42
N THR A 2 5.85 -11.75 -0.64
CA THR A 2 6.97 -12.70 -0.66
C THR A 2 8.00 -12.23 -1.68
N VAL A 3 9.24 -12.01 -1.25
CA VAL A 3 10.33 -11.57 -2.12
C VAL A 3 11.41 -12.64 -2.19
N SER A 4 12.09 -12.72 -3.34
CA SER A 4 13.25 -13.59 -3.47
C SER A 4 14.44 -13.00 -2.70
N VAL A 5 15.13 -13.82 -1.91
CA VAL A 5 16.32 -13.42 -1.17
C VAL A 5 17.46 -13.20 -2.16
N LYS A 6 18.18 -12.08 -2.02
CA LYS A 6 19.30 -11.72 -2.88
C LYS A 6 20.63 -11.80 -2.13
N ASP A 7 21.69 -12.20 -2.82
CA ASP A 7 23.06 -12.19 -2.31
C ASP A 7 23.65 -10.76 -2.31
N SER A 8 24.88 -10.62 -1.80
CA SER A 8 25.61 -9.34 -1.76
C SER A 8 25.92 -8.72 -3.13
N LYS A 9 25.75 -9.47 -4.22
CA LYS A 9 25.94 -9.02 -5.61
C LYS A 9 24.60 -8.75 -6.32
N GLY A 10 23.48 -8.91 -5.61
CA GLY A 10 22.12 -8.74 -6.11
C GLY A 10 21.58 -9.92 -6.93
N GLY A 11 22.25 -11.06 -6.92
CA GLY A 11 21.79 -12.33 -7.52
C GLY A 11 20.75 -13.02 -6.64
N VAL A 12 19.79 -13.71 -7.24
CA VAL A 12 18.76 -14.47 -6.48
C VAL A 12 19.39 -15.71 -5.86
N MET A 13 19.30 -15.83 -4.54
CA MET A 13 19.76 -17.01 -3.83
C MET A 13 18.78 -18.17 -4.06
N HIS A 14 19.33 -19.35 -4.38
CA HIS A 14 18.56 -20.56 -4.56
C HIS A 14 18.91 -21.55 -3.44
N GLY A 15 17.89 -22.25 -2.93
CA GLY A 15 18.10 -23.33 -1.97
C GLY A 15 18.71 -24.56 -2.64
N THR A 16 19.04 -25.58 -1.85
CA THR A 16 19.53 -26.90 -2.29
C THR A 16 18.62 -27.57 -3.33
N ASN A 17 17.35 -27.17 -3.37
CA ASN A 17 16.32 -27.73 -4.23
C ASN A 17 16.24 -27.00 -5.59
N GLY A 18 17.17 -26.08 -5.87
CA GLY A 18 17.19 -25.23 -7.07
C GLY A 18 16.08 -24.17 -7.11
N LYS A 19 15.24 -24.06 -6.07
CA LYS A 19 14.17 -23.05 -5.99
C LYS A 19 14.69 -21.76 -5.35
N PRO A 20 14.25 -20.58 -5.82
CA PRO A 20 14.58 -19.31 -5.18
C PRO A 20 14.20 -19.32 -3.70
N LEU A 21 15.13 -18.92 -2.84
CA LEU A 21 14.83 -18.64 -1.45
C LEU A 21 13.88 -17.45 -1.40
N LYS A 22 12.82 -17.58 -0.61
CA LYS A 22 11.75 -16.60 -0.52
C LYS A 22 11.57 -16.18 0.93
N MET A 23 11.55 -14.88 1.18
CA MET A 23 11.25 -14.31 2.49
C MET A 23 9.90 -13.60 2.45
N LYS A 24 9.09 -13.79 3.50
CA LYS A 24 7.84 -13.04 3.68
C LYS A 24 8.15 -11.70 4.32
N ILE A 25 7.91 -10.62 3.60
CA ILE A 25 7.91 -9.25 4.13
C ILE A 25 6.48 -8.91 4.56
N PRO A 26 6.26 -8.56 5.84
CA PRO A 26 4.95 -8.08 6.30
C PRO A 26 4.61 -6.75 5.64
N MET A 27 3.33 -6.52 5.39
CA MET A 27 2.85 -5.21 4.95
C MET A 27 3.02 -4.19 6.08
N SER A 28 3.25 -2.94 5.69
CA SER A 28 3.23 -1.80 6.62
C SER A 28 1.89 -1.74 7.36
N PRO A 29 1.84 -1.21 8.60
CA PRO A 29 0.59 -1.05 9.32
C PRO A 29 -0.39 -0.14 8.56
N ALA A 30 -1.69 -0.34 8.82
CA ALA A 30 -2.70 0.67 8.49
C ALA A 30 -2.66 1.78 9.56
N TRP A 31 -3.51 2.80 9.39
CA TRP A 31 -3.56 3.94 10.32
C TRP A 31 -5.00 4.21 10.73
N PHE A 32 -5.21 4.39 12.03
CA PHE A 32 -6.47 4.88 12.56
C PHE A 32 -6.60 6.40 12.34
N ALA A 33 -7.82 6.92 12.43
CA ALA A 33 -8.09 8.36 12.27
C ALA A 33 -7.40 9.24 13.33
N ASN A 34 -7.07 8.67 14.48
CA ASN A 34 -6.30 9.34 15.55
C ASN A 34 -4.78 9.33 15.31
N GLY A 35 -4.31 8.88 14.15
CA GLY A 35 -2.89 8.80 13.79
C GLY A 35 -2.14 7.62 14.42
N THR A 36 -2.81 6.74 15.18
CA THR A 36 -2.16 5.56 15.74
C THR A 36 -2.04 4.45 14.68
N PRO A 37 -0.91 3.71 14.65
CA PRO A 37 -0.74 2.62 13.71
C PRO A 37 -1.66 1.46 14.09
N GLN A 38 -2.33 0.91 13.10
CA GLN A 38 -3.12 -0.31 13.21
C GLN A 38 -2.28 -1.51 12.73
N PRO A 39 -1.80 -2.37 13.64
CA PRO A 39 -0.99 -3.52 13.27
C PRO A 39 -1.84 -4.53 12.50
N LEU A 40 -1.44 -4.85 11.28
CA LEU A 40 -2.14 -5.83 10.44
C LEU A 40 -1.73 -7.29 10.72
N TYR A 41 -0.71 -7.49 11.55
CA TYR A 41 -0.18 -8.80 11.92
C TYR A 41 -0.20 -8.96 13.43
N PHE A 42 -0.38 -10.18 13.91
CA PHE A 42 -0.24 -10.48 15.32
C PHE A 42 1.22 -10.29 15.77
N PRO A 43 1.47 -9.62 16.90
CA PRO A 43 2.82 -9.37 17.40
C PRO A 43 3.52 -10.66 17.81
N GLU A 44 4.85 -10.57 18.01
CA GLU A 44 5.64 -11.70 18.50
C GLU A 44 5.21 -12.13 19.91
N GLY A 45 5.40 -13.40 20.24
CA GLY A 45 5.00 -13.99 21.53
C GLY A 45 3.60 -14.60 21.56
N TYR A 46 2.84 -14.52 20.47
CA TYR A 46 1.51 -15.13 20.35
C TYR A 46 1.55 -16.45 19.55
N LYS A 47 0.58 -17.34 19.79
CA LYS A 47 0.42 -18.59 18.98
C LYS A 47 0.25 -18.31 17.48
N LYS A 48 -0.26 -17.12 17.13
CA LYS A 48 -0.47 -16.65 15.75
C LYS A 48 0.54 -15.58 15.33
N ALA A 49 1.68 -15.45 16.01
CA ALA A 49 2.68 -14.42 15.70
C ALA A 49 3.02 -14.39 14.19
N GLY A 50 3.03 -13.19 13.62
CA GLY A 50 3.30 -12.97 12.19
C GLY A 50 2.19 -13.37 11.23
N TRP A 51 1.04 -13.88 11.72
CA TRP A 51 -0.14 -14.11 10.88
C TRP A 51 -0.87 -12.79 10.64
N PHE A 52 -1.44 -12.64 9.44
CA PHE A 52 -2.28 -11.49 9.11
C PHE A 52 -3.61 -11.58 9.87
N LYS A 53 -4.02 -10.46 10.47
CA LYS A 53 -5.29 -10.36 11.21
C LYS A 53 -6.47 -10.37 10.24
N GLY A 54 -7.55 -11.06 10.61
CA GLY A 54 -8.78 -11.04 9.84
C GLY A 54 -9.52 -9.70 9.97
N MET A 55 -10.42 -9.40 9.04
CA MET A 55 -11.16 -8.13 9.04
C MET A 55 -11.97 -7.91 10.33
N ALA A 56 -12.57 -8.97 10.88
CA ALA A 56 -13.30 -8.88 12.15
C ALA A 56 -12.38 -8.50 13.33
N GLU A 57 -11.18 -9.09 13.41
CA GLU A 57 -10.20 -8.77 14.45
C GLU A 57 -9.73 -7.31 14.33
N ILE A 58 -9.44 -6.89 13.10
CA ILE A 58 -9.08 -5.52 12.74
C ILE A 58 -10.17 -4.52 13.16
N LEU A 59 -11.44 -4.85 12.91
CA LEU A 59 -12.58 -4.01 13.30
C LEU A 59 -12.77 -3.97 14.81
N HIS A 60 -12.62 -5.10 15.49
CA HIS A 60 -12.71 -5.18 16.95
C HIS A 60 -11.66 -4.30 17.63
N GLU A 61 -10.39 -4.36 17.17
CA GLU A 61 -9.31 -3.49 17.65
C GLU A 61 -9.58 -2.00 17.38
N GLY A 62 -10.28 -1.68 16.30
CA GLY A 62 -10.71 -0.33 15.96
C GLY A 62 -11.93 0.18 16.74
N GLY A 63 -12.48 -0.60 17.67
CA GLY A 63 -13.67 -0.26 18.45
C GLY A 63 -15.00 -0.49 17.73
N PHE A 64 -14.99 -1.21 16.61
CA PHE A 64 -16.17 -1.51 15.80
C PHE A 64 -16.75 -2.89 16.14
N ASP A 65 -17.11 -3.10 17.41
CA ASP A 65 -17.56 -4.39 17.93
C ASP A 65 -18.83 -4.92 17.25
N LYS A 66 -19.70 -4.00 16.82
CA LYS A 66 -20.95 -4.34 16.15
C LYS A 66 -20.66 -4.83 14.73
N GLU A 67 -19.78 -4.14 14.02
CA GLU A 67 -19.42 -4.42 12.65
C GLU A 67 -18.47 -5.61 12.53
N ALA A 68 -17.63 -5.86 13.53
CA ALA A 68 -16.81 -7.06 13.63
C ALA A 68 -17.63 -8.37 13.66
N LYS A 69 -18.90 -8.29 14.09
CA LYS A 69 -19.84 -9.43 14.12
C LYS A 69 -20.60 -9.63 12.82
N LEU A 70 -20.44 -8.75 11.84
CA LEU A 70 -21.04 -8.93 10.52
C LEU A 70 -20.41 -10.14 9.83
N ARG A 71 -21.10 -10.63 8.79
CA ARG A 71 -20.48 -11.57 7.86
C ARG A 71 -19.20 -10.98 7.26
N TYR A 72 -18.23 -11.84 6.98
CA TYR A 72 -16.94 -11.43 6.42
C TYR A 72 -17.11 -10.63 5.12
N GLU A 73 -17.88 -11.15 4.17
CA GLU A 73 -18.21 -10.51 2.89
C GLU A 73 -19.66 -10.84 2.48
N CYS A 74 -20.23 -10.00 1.62
CA CYS A 74 -21.47 -10.33 0.91
C CYS A 74 -21.16 -11.35 -0.20
N GLU A 75 -22.15 -12.19 -0.52
CA GLU A 75 -21.99 -13.21 -1.55
C GLU A 75 -21.59 -12.60 -2.90
N GLY A 76 -20.50 -13.12 -3.48
CA GLY A 76 -19.95 -12.62 -4.73
C GLY A 76 -19.48 -11.16 -4.68
N PHE A 77 -19.20 -10.61 -3.50
CA PHE A 77 -18.88 -9.18 -3.29
C PHE A 77 -20.00 -8.22 -3.71
N ASN A 78 -21.22 -8.73 -3.87
CA ASN A 78 -22.38 -7.96 -4.31
C ASN A 78 -23.05 -7.26 -3.13
N CYS A 79 -22.46 -6.15 -2.71
CA CYS A 79 -23.03 -5.29 -1.67
C CYS A 79 -24.16 -4.45 -2.29
N ALA A 80 -25.28 -4.31 -1.56
CA ALA A 80 -26.39 -3.47 -2.03
C ALA A 80 -25.92 -2.02 -2.23
N PRO A 81 -26.34 -1.33 -3.32
CA PRO A 81 -25.97 0.05 -3.55
C PRO A 81 -26.34 0.95 -2.36
N GLY A 82 -25.39 1.77 -1.89
CA GLY A 82 -25.57 2.67 -0.75
C GLY A 82 -25.45 2.05 0.63
N ALA A 83 -25.31 0.71 0.75
CA ALA A 83 -25.13 0.06 2.05
C ALA A 83 -23.66 0.15 2.52
N THR A 84 -23.39 0.87 3.60
CA THR A 84 -22.03 1.10 4.10
C THR A 84 -21.52 0.05 5.11
N SER A 85 -22.41 -0.75 5.70
CA SER A 85 -22.10 -1.70 6.78
C SER A 85 -22.73 -3.09 6.59
N CYS A 86 -22.88 -3.55 5.35
CA CYS A 86 -23.52 -4.84 5.05
C CYS A 86 -22.64 -6.09 5.33
N CYS A 87 -21.33 -5.91 5.44
CA CYS A 87 -20.34 -6.94 5.78
C CYS A 87 -19.05 -6.29 6.30
N CYS A 88 -18.20 -7.06 6.97
CA CYS A 88 -16.92 -6.59 7.50
C CYS A 88 -16.05 -5.98 6.40
N HIS A 89 -15.98 -6.63 5.24
CA HIS A 89 -15.25 -6.12 4.08
C HIS A 89 -15.73 -4.73 3.68
N HIS A 90 -17.03 -4.56 3.37
CA HIS A 90 -17.55 -3.28 2.90
C HIS A 90 -17.39 -2.16 3.95
N PHE A 91 -17.66 -2.47 5.22
CA PHE A 91 -17.50 -1.50 6.30
C PHE A 91 -16.05 -1.06 6.49
N LEU A 92 -15.12 -2.03 6.51
CA LEU A 92 -13.71 -1.77 6.71
C LEU A 92 -13.11 -0.93 5.57
N PHE A 93 -13.40 -1.27 4.32
CA PHE A 93 -12.90 -0.51 3.16
C PHE A 93 -13.46 0.92 3.10
N ASN A 94 -14.61 1.15 3.73
CA ASN A 94 -15.19 2.48 3.85
C ASN A 94 -14.64 3.31 5.02
N GLN A 95 -13.75 2.75 5.85
CA GLN A 95 -13.14 3.52 6.93
C GLN A 95 -12.09 4.51 6.39
N PRO A 96 -11.99 5.74 6.95
CA PRO A 96 -11.09 6.78 6.45
C PRO A 96 -9.60 6.38 6.47
N GLY A 97 -9.21 5.48 7.38
CA GLY A 97 -7.85 4.90 7.44
C GLY A 97 -7.53 3.86 6.36
N PHE A 98 -8.57 3.24 5.78
CA PHE A 98 -8.47 2.19 4.75
C PHE A 98 -8.85 2.70 3.36
N PHE A 99 -9.50 3.86 3.26
CA PHE A 99 -9.90 4.45 1.99
C PHE A 99 -8.69 4.80 1.10
N LYS A 100 -8.78 4.40 -0.18
CA LYS A 100 -8.13 5.11 -1.27
C LYS A 100 -8.92 6.40 -1.50
N SER A 101 -8.41 7.49 -0.96
CA SER A 101 -8.79 8.86 -1.32
C SER A 101 -8.99 8.98 -2.85
N TYR A 102 -9.97 9.82 -3.26
CA TYR A 102 -10.18 10.39 -4.61
C TYR A 102 -11.38 9.95 -5.50
N PHE A 103 -12.52 9.44 -5.01
CA PHE A 103 -13.59 9.00 -5.95
C PHE A 103 -15.05 9.45 -5.75
N TYR A 104 -15.36 10.51 -5.00
CA TYR A 104 -16.75 10.97 -4.83
C TYR A 104 -17.06 12.40 -5.28
N LEU A 105 -16.20 13.03 -6.10
CA LEU A 105 -16.51 14.35 -6.65
C LEU A 105 -17.08 14.22 -8.07
N PRO A 106 -18.18 14.90 -8.40
CA PRO A 106 -18.80 14.80 -9.71
C PRO A 106 -17.83 15.28 -10.79
N ALA A 107 -17.69 14.49 -11.86
CA ALA A 107 -16.88 14.88 -13.01
C ALA A 107 -17.48 16.13 -13.67
N SER A 108 -16.68 17.18 -13.84
CA SER A 108 -17.04 18.40 -14.56
C SER A 108 -15.95 18.77 -15.57
N THR A 109 -16.37 19.29 -16.72
CA THR A 109 -15.49 19.82 -17.77
C THR A 109 -15.13 21.29 -17.56
N LYS A 110 -15.75 21.96 -16.59
CA LYS A 110 -15.51 23.38 -16.31
C LYS A 110 -14.39 23.53 -15.30
N GLU A 111 -13.42 24.39 -15.62
CA GLU A 111 -12.26 24.65 -14.78
C GLU A 111 -12.62 25.15 -13.37
N ALA A 112 -13.68 25.95 -13.24
CA ALA A 112 -14.15 26.45 -11.95
C ALA A 112 -14.64 25.32 -11.02
N ASP A 113 -15.38 24.36 -11.58
CA ASP A 113 -15.87 23.20 -10.83
C ASP A 113 -14.72 22.27 -10.48
N LEU A 114 -13.75 22.09 -11.39
CA LEU A 114 -12.53 21.33 -11.13
C LEU A 114 -11.70 21.94 -10.00
N LYS A 115 -11.51 23.26 -10.01
CA LYS A 115 -10.80 23.98 -8.94
C LYS A 115 -11.49 23.80 -7.59
N LYS A 116 -12.82 23.92 -7.55
CA LYS A 116 -13.60 23.70 -6.33
C LYS A 116 -13.48 22.26 -5.84
N ASN A 117 -13.62 21.30 -6.74
CA ASN A 117 -13.47 19.88 -6.45
C ASN A 117 -12.07 19.57 -5.89
N VAL A 118 -11.00 20.16 -6.46
CA VAL A 118 -9.64 19.99 -5.95
C VAL A 118 -9.51 20.54 -4.53
N LEU A 119 -10.02 21.74 -4.27
CA LEU A 119 -9.95 22.34 -2.93
C LEU A 119 -10.77 21.56 -1.91
N GLU A 120 -11.94 21.06 -2.29
CA GLU A 120 -12.81 20.24 -1.46
C GLU A 120 -12.22 18.84 -1.20
N ALA A 121 -11.57 18.24 -2.19
CA ALA A 121 -10.80 17.01 -2.02
C ALA A 121 -9.62 17.22 -1.06
N LEU A 122 -8.90 18.34 -1.20
CA LEU A 122 -7.75 18.64 -0.34
C LEU A 122 -8.16 18.97 1.10
N SER A 123 -9.32 19.61 1.31
CA SER A 123 -9.80 19.95 2.65
C SER A 123 -10.50 18.80 3.36
N SER A 124 -11.13 17.88 2.62
CA SER A 124 -11.79 16.68 3.16
C SER A 124 -10.81 15.56 3.51
N VAL A 125 -9.55 15.67 3.11
CA VAL A 125 -8.46 14.79 3.52
C VAL A 125 -7.87 15.36 4.81
N PRO A 126 -8.02 14.70 5.98
CA PRO A 126 -7.30 15.06 7.19
C PRO A 126 -5.81 15.31 6.89
N LEU A 127 -5.22 16.36 7.47
CA LEU A 127 -3.79 16.67 7.29
C LEU A 127 -2.90 15.47 7.64
N GLU A 128 -3.34 14.58 8.53
CA GLU A 128 -2.64 13.32 8.82
C GLU A 128 -2.69 12.32 7.65
N LEU A 129 -3.70 12.33 6.78
CA LEU A 129 -3.79 11.47 5.59
C LEU A 129 -2.94 11.96 4.41
N MET A 130 -2.52 13.23 4.41
CA MET A 130 -1.49 13.71 3.47
C MET A 130 -0.15 13.00 3.68
N GLN A 131 0.03 12.25 4.77
CA GLN A 131 1.19 11.38 5.00
C GLN A 131 1.35 10.27 3.95
N LYS A 132 0.36 9.99 3.08
CA LYS A 132 0.58 9.10 1.91
C LYS A 132 1.48 9.74 0.85
N SER A 133 1.55 11.08 0.79
CA SER A 133 2.60 11.78 0.02
C SER A 133 3.98 11.58 0.64
N CYS A 134 4.07 11.16 1.92
CA CYS A 134 5.33 10.77 2.52
C CYS A 134 5.95 9.55 1.86
N GLN A 135 5.24 8.70 1.11
CA GLN A 135 5.91 7.66 0.32
C GLN A 135 6.74 8.27 -0.81
N PHE A 136 6.24 9.31 -1.47
CA PHE A 136 7.01 10.05 -2.47
C PHE A 136 8.11 10.89 -1.81
N ILE A 137 7.81 11.55 -0.69
CA ILE A 137 8.81 12.31 0.06
C ILE A 137 9.89 11.39 0.64
N ASP A 138 9.57 10.18 1.11
CA ASP A 138 10.52 9.15 1.59
C ASP A 138 11.43 8.67 0.45
N VAL A 139 10.87 8.49 -0.76
CA VAL A 139 11.65 8.24 -1.98
C VAL A 139 12.67 9.36 -2.23
N TYR A 140 12.27 10.63 -2.11
CA TYR A 140 13.19 11.76 -2.27
C TYR A 140 14.17 11.93 -1.08
N GLN A 141 13.74 11.68 0.16
CA GLN A 141 14.57 11.70 1.37
C GLN A 141 15.65 10.61 1.32
N LYS A 142 15.36 9.48 0.65
CA LYS A 142 16.31 8.41 0.36
C LYS A 142 17.19 8.67 -0.87
N GLY A 143 17.06 9.85 -1.48
CA GLY A 143 17.94 10.32 -2.54
C GLY A 143 17.61 9.78 -3.92
N LEU A 144 16.39 9.29 -4.17
CA LEU A 144 16.00 8.86 -5.52
C LEU A 144 15.70 10.07 -6.40
N ASP A 145 16.28 10.09 -7.59
CA ASP A 145 15.98 11.06 -8.63
C ASP A 145 14.62 10.78 -9.31
N SER A 146 14.15 11.71 -10.14
CA SER A 146 12.86 11.61 -10.84
C SER A 146 12.77 10.41 -11.80
N LYS A 147 13.88 9.99 -12.42
CA LYS A 147 13.92 8.84 -13.33
C LYS A 147 13.88 7.53 -12.55
N GLN A 148 14.58 7.45 -11.42
CA GLN A 148 14.59 6.30 -10.52
C GLN A 148 13.23 6.12 -9.85
N ALA A 149 12.60 7.21 -9.40
CA ALA A 149 11.26 7.19 -8.81
C ALA A 149 10.20 6.70 -9.81
N ALA A 150 10.22 7.21 -11.05
CA ALA A 150 9.31 6.76 -12.10
C ALA A 150 9.52 5.28 -12.47
N TRP A 151 10.79 4.85 -12.55
CA TRP A 151 11.13 3.44 -12.79
C TRP A 151 10.65 2.54 -11.63
N ALA A 152 10.84 2.95 -10.38
CA ALA A 152 10.39 2.19 -9.21
C ALA A 152 8.86 2.07 -9.20
N ALA A 153 8.13 3.16 -9.45
CA ALA A 153 6.68 3.14 -9.54
C ALA A 153 6.17 2.16 -10.62
N LYS A 154 6.87 2.06 -11.76
CA LYS A 154 6.55 1.14 -12.87
C LYS A 154 6.87 -0.34 -12.57
N ASN A 155 7.93 -0.61 -11.82
CA ASN A 155 8.39 -1.99 -11.60
C ASN A 155 7.85 -2.61 -10.30
N TYR A 156 7.43 -1.78 -9.35
CA TYR A 156 6.96 -2.18 -8.03
C TYR A 156 5.49 -1.78 -7.81
N HIS A 157 4.63 -2.04 -8.81
CA HIS A 157 3.19 -1.83 -8.69
C HIS A 157 2.60 -2.67 -7.55
N GLY A 158 1.93 -2.02 -6.58
CA GLY A 158 1.29 -2.68 -5.43
C GLY A 158 2.21 -2.97 -4.24
N HIS A 159 3.48 -2.60 -4.30
CA HIS A 159 4.41 -2.70 -3.17
C HIS A 159 4.37 -1.40 -2.35
N HIS A 160 3.81 -1.46 -1.14
CA HIS A 160 3.69 -0.29 -0.25
C HIS A 160 4.96 0.01 0.57
N VAL A 161 6.07 -0.70 0.34
CA VAL A 161 7.34 -0.54 1.06
C VAL A 161 8.49 -0.45 0.07
N LEU A 162 9.29 0.62 0.17
CA LEU A 162 10.51 0.79 -0.61
C LEU A 162 11.60 -0.14 -0.03
N LEU A 163 11.96 -1.22 -0.74
CA LEU A 163 13.08 -2.08 -0.36
C LEU A 163 14.42 -1.33 -0.54
N PRO A 164 15.40 -1.50 0.37
CA PRO A 164 16.73 -0.90 0.23
C PRO A 164 17.46 -1.26 -1.08
N SER A 165 17.12 -2.40 -1.69
CA SER A 165 17.71 -2.85 -2.96
C SER A 165 17.23 -2.06 -4.19
N ILE A 166 16.17 -1.25 -4.06
CA ILE A 166 15.56 -0.53 -5.19
C ILE A 166 16.55 0.45 -5.82
N LEU A 167 17.34 1.18 -5.02
CA LEU A 167 18.32 2.14 -5.52
C LEU A 167 19.40 1.45 -6.38
N TRP A 168 19.87 0.28 -5.93
CA TRP A 168 20.83 -0.52 -6.70
C TRP A 168 20.24 -1.03 -8.00
N GLU A 169 18.99 -1.50 -7.97
CA GLU A 169 18.30 -2.02 -9.16
C GLU A 169 17.99 -0.94 -10.19
N SER A 170 17.56 0.24 -9.73
CA SER A 170 17.32 1.39 -10.61
C SER A 170 18.62 1.86 -11.27
N ASN A 171 19.72 1.92 -10.51
CA ASN A 171 21.04 2.27 -11.07
C ASN A 171 21.51 1.25 -12.11
N LYS A 172 21.37 -0.06 -11.81
CA LYS A 172 21.73 -1.12 -12.75
C LYS A 172 20.89 -1.09 -14.03
N ALA A 173 19.60 -0.76 -13.92
CA ALA A 173 18.71 -0.61 -15.06
C ALA A 173 19.08 0.62 -15.91
N GLN A 174 19.46 1.74 -15.28
CA GLN A 174 19.90 2.94 -15.99
C GLN A 174 21.23 2.72 -16.74
N VAL A 175 22.22 2.07 -16.10
CA VAL A 175 23.50 1.72 -16.74
C VAL A 175 23.31 0.77 -17.93
N LYS A 176 22.38 -0.20 -17.82
CA LYS A 176 22.05 -1.07 -18.96
C LYS A 176 21.39 -0.32 -20.12
N ALA A 177 20.56 0.68 -19.83
CA ALA A 177 19.90 1.49 -20.85
C ALA A 177 20.90 2.41 -21.58
N THR A 178 21.88 2.97 -20.88
CA THR A 178 22.92 3.83 -21.49
C THR A 178 23.85 3.03 -22.40
N HIS A 179 24.26 1.82 -21.99
CA HIS A 179 25.06 0.93 -22.84
C HIS A 179 24.33 0.44 -24.11
N HIS A 180 23.00 0.48 -24.15
CA HIS A 180 22.23 0.13 -25.35
C HIS A 180 22.11 1.30 -26.34
N CYS A 181 22.25 2.55 -25.89
CA CYS A 181 22.21 3.73 -26.75
C CYS A 181 23.56 4.03 -27.43
N ASP A 182 24.68 3.61 -26.86
CA ASP A 182 26.02 3.86 -27.42
C ASP A 182 26.50 2.77 -28.40
N SER A 183 25.60 1.88 -28.84
CA SER A 183 25.91 0.75 -29.75
C SER A 183 24.92 0.62 -30.91
N SER A 184 24.25 1.70 -31.32
CA SER A 184 23.40 1.77 -32.52
C SER A 184 23.84 2.88 -33.45
#